data_AF-A0A964HAS1-F1
#
_entry.id   AF-A0A964HAS1-F1
#
_cell.length_a   1.000
_cell.length_b   1.000
_cell.length_c   1.000
_cell.angle_alpha   90.00
_cell.angle_beta   90.00
_cell.angle_gamma   90.00
#
_symmetry.space_group_name_H-M   'P 1'
#
loop_
_entity.id
_entity.type
_entity.pdbx_description
1 polymer ?
#
loop_
_entity_poly.entity_id
_entity_poly.type
_entity_poly.pdbx_seq_one_letter_code
_entity_poly.pdbx_strand_id
1 'polypeptide(L)'
;FYVLRGAGARLQRALIAWMLDVHTREHGYAEVYPPYIVNHHCLVGTGQLPKFADNLYHDAEEDLWLIPTAEVPVTNLYRGEVLDGAALPVNHVAYTPCFRREKMSAGKDVRGIKRGHQFDKVELVKFCLPERSGEELEKLVANACEIPRRLGLRYRVVALCTADLTFASTKTYDIEVWAPGCNEWLEVSSCSTFGDFQARRANIKFRRDAKAKTEFLHTLNGSGLALPRTLIAVLENYQNADGTVTVPEALRPFMGCDRIG
;
A
#
# COMPACT_ATOMS: atom_id res chain seq x y z
N PHE A 1 -0.87 -13.13 -14.54
CA PHE A 1 -2.18 -12.45 -14.43
C PHE A 1 -3.21 -13.43 -13.89
N TYR A 2 -4.31 -12.93 -13.33
CA TYR A 2 -5.43 -13.75 -12.87
C TYR A 2 -6.76 -13.08 -13.21
N VAL A 3 -7.84 -13.85 -13.29
CA VAL A 3 -9.21 -13.35 -13.50
C VAL A 3 -10.09 -13.90 -12.40
N LEU A 4 -10.76 -13.01 -11.67
CA LEU A 4 -11.80 -13.37 -10.70
C LEU A 4 -13.17 -13.33 -11.38
N ARG A 5 -14.06 -14.25 -11.02
CA ARG A 5 -15.45 -14.31 -11.52
C ARG A 5 -16.44 -14.41 -10.37
N GLY A 6 -17.66 -13.90 -10.59
CA GLY A 6 -18.76 -14.01 -9.64
C GLY A 6 -18.40 -13.50 -8.24
N ALA A 7 -18.65 -14.32 -7.23
CA ALA A 7 -18.43 -13.98 -5.83
C ALA A 7 -16.96 -13.64 -5.49
N GLY A 8 -15.98 -14.24 -6.18
CA GLY A 8 -14.56 -13.90 -5.98
C GLY A 8 -14.23 -12.47 -6.41
N ALA A 9 -14.78 -12.03 -7.55
CA ALA A 9 -14.64 -10.64 -8.00
C ALA A 9 -15.37 -9.66 -7.06
N ARG A 10 -16.53 -10.07 -6.53
CA ARG A 10 -17.26 -9.29 -5.52
C ARG A 10 -16.46 -9.16 -4.22
N LEU A 11 -15.82 -10.24 -3.77
CA LEU A 11 -15.00 -10.25 -2.56
C LEU A 11 -13.81 -9.30 -2.66
N GLN A 12 -13.09 -9.30 -3.79
CA GLN A 12 -12.00 -8.35 -4.00
C GLN A 12 -12.50 -6.90 -3.94
N ARG A 13 -13.61 -6.59 -4.62
CA ARG A 13 -14.22 -5.25 -4.58
C ARG A 13 -14.73 -4.87 -3.18
N ALA A 14 -15.29 -5.83 -2.44
CA ALA A 14 -15.75 -5.64 -1.07
C ALA A 14 -14.59 -5.29 -0.14
N LEU A 15 -13.47 -6.01 -0.24
CA LEU A 15 -12.24 -5.69 0.51
C LEU A 15 -11.74 -4.28 0.21
N ILE A 16 -11.65 -3.89 -1.07
CA ILE A 16 -11.19 -2.55 -1.48
C ILE A 16 -12.10 -1.47 -0.87
N ALA A 17 -13.40 -1.56 -1.11
CA ALA A 17 -14.37 -0.56 -0.64
C ALA A 17 -14.38 -0.44 0.88
N TRP A 18 -14.35 -1.58 1.57
CA TRP A 18 -14.33 -1.61 3.03
C TRP A 18 -13.05 -1.02 3.62
N MET A 19 -11.88 -1.37 3.07
CA MET A 19 -10.59 -0.79 3.51
C MET A 19 -10.56 0.73 3.33
N LEU A 20 -11.04 1.24 2.19
CA LEU A 20 -11.17 2.67 1.96
C LEU A 20 -12.10 3.34 2.98
N ASP A 21 -13.27 2.75 3.25
CA ASP A 21 -14.21 3.25 4.25
C ASP A 21 -13.59 3.32 5.66
N VAL A 22 -12.86 2.28 6.08
CA VAL A 22 -12.17 2.28 7.39
C VAL A 22 -11.16 3.43 7.45
N HIS A 23 -10.32 3.59 6.43
CA HIS A 23 -9.25 4.57 6.44
C HIS A 23 -9.75 6.02 6.31
N THR A 24 -10.82 6.24 5.55
CA THR A 24 -11.40 7.57 5.36
C THR A 24 -12.28 8.01 6.53
N ARG A 25 -13.15 7.12 7.02
CA ARG A 25 -14.16 7.49 8.04
C ARG A 25 -13.62 7.44 9.45
N GLU A 26 -12.59 6.64 9.71
CA GLU A 26 -12.13 6.37 11.07
C GLU A 26 -10.67 6.77 11.31
N HIS A 27 -9.79 6.62 10.31
CA HIS A 27 -8.37 6.94 10.47
C HIS A 27 -7.98 8.34 9.97
N GLY A 28 -8.92 9.11 9.42
CA GLY A 28 -8.72 10.50 9.01
C GLY A 28 -7.89 10.69 7.75
N TYR A 29 -7.86 9.70 6.84
CA TYR A 29 -7.21 9.85 5.54
C TYR A 29 -8.17 10.52 4.54
N ALA A 30 -7.65 11.42 3.71
CA ALA A 30 -8.36 11.95 2.56
C ALA A 30 -8.20 10.99 1.37
N GLU A 31 -9.31 10.51 0.83
CA GLU A 31 -9.29 9.64 -0.35
C GLU A 31 -8.89 10.42 -1.60
N VAL A 32 -8.02 9.83 -2.42
CA VAL A 32 -7.62 10.37 -3.72
C VAL A 32 -7.69 9.29 -4.80
N TYR A 33 -8.06 9.70 -6.01
CA TYR A 33 -8.10 8.85 -7.21
C TYR A 33 -6.97 9.27 -8.16
N PRO A 34 -5.76 8.66 -8.08
CA PRO A 34 -4.63 9.08 -8.89
C PRO A 34 -4.59 8.40 -10.28
N PRO A 35 -3.85 8.96 -11.25
CA PRO A 35 -3.50 8.28 -12.49
C PRO A 35 -2.71 6.98 -12.26
N TYR A 36 -2.91 5.98 -13.13
CA TYR A 36 -2.16 4.71 -13.08
C TYR A 36 -0.93 4.70 -13.98
N ILE A 37 -0.78 5.76 -14.78
CA ILE A 37 0.35 6.02 -15.66
C ILE A 37 0.95 7.36 -15.22
N VAL A 38 2.27 7.40 -15.05
CA VAL A 38 2.99 8.57 -14.58
C VAL A 38 4.18 8.87 -15.47
N ASN A 39 4.66 10.11 -15.43
CA ASN A 39 5.91 10.47 -16.08
C ASN A 39 7.13 9.93 -15.31
N HIS A 40 8.27 9.88 -16.00
CA HIS A 40 9.57 9.49 -15.47
C HIS A 40 9.92 10.17 -14.13
N HIS A 41 9.67 11.48 -14.00
CA HIS A 41 10.05 12.25 -12.82
C HIS A 41 9.35 11.76 -11.55
N CYS A 42 8.09 11.31 -11.63
CA CYS A 42 7.36 10.77 -10.49
C CYS A 42 8.12 9.61 -9.83
N LEU A 43 8.61 8.66 -10.65
CA LEU A 43 9.35 7.48 -10.20
C LEU A 43 10.76 7.81 -9.69
N VAL A 44 11.39 8.87 -10.19
CA VAL A 44 12.65 9.38 -9.62
C VAL A 44 12.40 9.94 -8.21
N GLY A 45 11.24 10.58 -8.00
CA GLY A 45 10.82 11.17 -6.73
C GLY A 45 10.72 10.14 -5.61
N THR A 46 10.01 9.05 -5.86
CA THR A 46 9.78 7.98 -4.88
C THR A 46 10.89 6.92 -4.86
N GLY A 47 11.89 7.03 -5.75
CA GLY A 47 13.12 6.24 -5.70
C GLY A 47 13.10 4.93 -6.49
N GLN A 48 12.06 4.68 -7.28
CA GLN A 48 12.00 3.54 -8.20
C GLN A 48 13.02 3.72 -9.34
N LEU A 49 13.16 4.94 -9.87
CA LEU A 49 14.15 5.24 -10.90
C LEU A 49 15.39 5.95 -10.34
N PRO A 50 16.58 5.68 -10.92
CA PRO A 50 16.83 4.79 -12.08
C PRO A 50 17.04 3.31 -11.71
N LYS A 51 17.28 3.00 -10.42
CA LYS A 51 17.80 1.70 -9.96
C LYS A 51 16.91 0.50 -10.32
N PHE A 52 15.59 0.68 -10.32
CA PHE A 52 14.62 -0.41 -10.50
C PHE A 52 13.84 -0.32 -11.81
N ALA A 53 14.39 0.34 -12.85
CA ALA A 53 13.74 0.45 -14.16
C ALA A 53 13.31 -0.90 -14.75
N ASP A 54 14.14 -1.95 -14.56
CA ASP A 54 13.84 -3.31 -15.02
C ASP A 54 12.60 -3.95 -14.39
N ASN A 55 12.16 -3.44 -13.24
CA ASN A 55 10.99 -3.92 -12.51
C ASN A 55 9.70 -3.20 -12.91
N LEU A 56 9.77 -2.22 -13.82
CA LEU A 56 8.65 -1.35 -14.20
C LEU A 56 8.25 -1.57 -15.66
N TYR A 57 6.94 -1.49 -15.92
CA TYR A 57 6.43 -1.39 -17.27
C TYR A 57 6.53 0.05 -17.76
N HIS A 58 6.98 0.22 -19.00
CA HIS A 58 7.33 1.49 -19.61
C HIS A 58 6.85 1.49 -21.06
N ASP A 59 6.14 2.53 -21.44
CA ASP A 59 5.90 2.92 -22.83
C ASP A 59 7.08 3.78 -23.30
N ALA A 60 7.90 3.20 -24.18
CA ALA A 60 9.13 3.83 -24.65
C ALA A 60 8.90 4.98 -25.64
N GLU A 61 7.71 5.07 -26.26
CA GLU A 61 7.43 6.13 -27.24
C GLU A 61 7.03 7.43 -26.52
N GLU A 62 6.21 7.33 -25.48
CA GLU A 62 5.66 8.48 -24.74
C GLU A 62 6.39 8.79 -23.42
N ASP A 63 7.40 8.00 -23.03
CA ASP A 63 8.07 8.05 -21.71
C ASP A 63 7.09 8.00 -20.53
N LEU A 64 6.10 7.11 -20.67
CA LEU A 64 5.03 6.90 -19.70
C LEU A 64 5.18 5.56 -18.99
N TRP A 65 4.97 5.57 -17.69
CA TRP A 65 5.29 4.42 -16.84
C TRP A 65 4.08 3.98 -16.04
N LEU A 66 3.82 2.67 -16.01
CA LEU A 66 2.76 2.11 -15.16
C LEU A 66 3.24 2.10 -13.71
N ILE A 67 2.35 2.51 -12.79
CA ILE A 67 2.70 2.64 -11.37
C ILE A 67 2.86 1.25 -10.71
N PRO A 68 3.94 1.03 -9.92
CA PRO A 68 4.10 -0.20 -9.13
C PRO A 68 3.39 -0.15 -7.77
N THR A 69 2.84 1.02 -7.42
CA THR A 69 2.14 1.35 -6.18
C THR A 69 1.52 2.75 -6.28
N ALA A 70 0.39 3.01 -5.61
CA ALA A 70 -0.21 4.34 -5.50
C ALA A 70 0.69 5.36 -4.78
N GLU A 71 1.68 4.89 -3.99
CA GLU A 71 2.71 5.74 -3.38
C GLU A 71 3.34 6.68 -4.40
N VAL A 72 3.60 6.20 -5.63
CA VAL A 72 4.26 6.99 -6.68
C VAL A 72 3.44 8.25 -7.02
N PRO A 73 2.21 8.16 -7.53
CA PRO A 73 1.45 9.36 -7.85
C PRO A 73 1.04 10.15 -6.60
N VAL A 74 0.71 9.50 -5.47
CA VAL A 74 0.21 10.18 -4.27
C VAL A 74 1.32 11.01 -3.60
N THR A 75 2.53 10.47 -3.45
CA THR A 75 3.69 11.24 -2.95
C THR A 75 3.98 12.45 -3.85
N ASN A 76 3.77 12.30 -5.16
CA ASN A 76 4.05 13.33 -6.15
C ASN A 76 2.95 14.40 -6.31
N LEU A 77 1.81 14.30 -5.61
CA LEU A 77 0.78 15.35 -5.60
C LEU A 77 1.34 16.71 -5.18
N TYR A 78 2.35 16.70 -4.31
CA TYR A 78 3.00 17.90 -3.78
C TYR A 78 4.41 18.13 -4.35
N ARG A 79 4.74 17.53 -5.50
CA ARG A 79 6.04 17.73 -6.15
C ARG A 79 6.28 19.22 -6.40
N GLY A 80 7.39 19.74 -5.87
CA GLY A 80 7.77 21.15 -6.03
C GLY A 80 7.00 22.12 -5.13
N GLU A 81 6.06 21.64 -4.32
CA GLU A 81 5.22 22.48 -3.46
C GLU A 81 5.92 22.82 -2.13
N VAL A 82 5.46 23.92 -1.52
CA VAL A 82 5.79 24.32 -0.15
C VAL A 82 4.52 24.32 0.67
N LEU A 83 4.31 23.28 1.47
CA LEU A 83 3.14 23.12 2.32
C LEU A 83 3.17 24.04 3.55
N ASP A 84 1.99 24.39 4.05
CA ASP A 84 1.86 25.02 5.37
C ASP A 84 2.15 23.98 6.46
N GLY A 85 3.12 24.28 7.33
CA GLY A 85 3.46 23.40 8.46
C GLY A 85 2.30 23.17 9.43
N ALA A 86 1.35 24.10 9.52
CA ALA A 86 0.14 23.93 10.33
C ALA A 86 -0.86 22.92 9.74
N ALA A 87 -0.76 22.62 8.44
CA ALA A 87 -1.58 21.61 7.78
C ALA A 87 -1.02 20.18 7.92
N LEU A 88 0.19 20.01 8.47
CA LEU A 88 0.82 18.69 8.64
C LEU A 88 0.42 18.03 9.98
N PRO A 89 0.16 16.71 10.01
CA PRO A 89 0.33 15.77 8.91
C PRO A 89 -0.82 15.80 7.90
N VAL A 90 -0.48 15.61 6.62
CA VAL A 90 -1.44 15.34 5.54
C VAL A 90 -1.43 13.84 5.26
N ASN A 91 -2.61 13.22 5.26
CA ASN A 91 -2.78 11.77 5.12
C ASN A 91 -3.68 11.48 3.92
N HIS A 92 -3.20 10.67 2.98
CA HIS A 92 -3.97 10.23 1.81
C HIS A 92 -4.12 8.72 1.75
N VAL A 93 -5.30 8.28 1.32
CA VAL A 93 -5.57 6.88 0.98
C VAL A 93 -5.96 6.78 -0.49
N ALA A 94 -5.46 5.77 -1.18
CA ALA A 94 -5.79 5.54 -2.58
C ALA A 94 -5.87 4.06 -2.90
N TYR A 95 -6.88 3.68 -3.69
CA TYR A 95 -6.91 2.40 -4.35
C TYR A 95 -6.33 2.53 -5.76
N THR A 96 -5.44 1.61 -6.15
CA THR A 96 -4.95 1.51 -7.53
C THR A 96 -4.65 0.06 -7.92
N PRO A 97 -4.81 -0.31 -9.20
CA PRO A 97 -4.07 -1.43 -9.76
C PRO A 97 -2.57 -1.09 -9.78
N CYS A 98 -1.74 -2.04 -9.37
CA CYS A 98 -0.29 -1.94 -9.29
C CYS A 98 0.36 -2.88 -10.30
N PHE A 99 1.38 -2.40 -11.01
CA PHE A 99 2.03 -3.14 -12.10
C PHE A 99 3.52 -3.37 -11.81
N ARG A 100 3.97 -4.62 -11.84
CA ARG A 100 5.38 -4.98 -11.57
C ARG A 100 5.90 -6.02 -12.56
N ARG A 101 7.11 -5.82 -13.06
CA ARG A 101 7.85 -6.84 -13.81
C ARG A 101 8.59 -7.72 -12.80
N GLU A 102 8.11 -8.95 -12.62
CA GLU A 102 8.68 -9.93 -11.70
C GLU A 102 9.96 -10.60 -12.27
N LYS A 103 10.86 -9.81 -12.88
CA LYS A 103 12.06 -10.28 -13.61
C LYS A 103 13.03 -11.07 -12.73
N MET A 104 13.05 -10.78 -11.43
CA MET A 104 13.96 -11.38 -10.44
C MET A 104 13.37 -12.60 -9.71
N SER A 105 12.15 -13.04 -10.05
CA SER A 105 11.41 -14.06 -9.27
C SER A 105 11.11 -15.33 -10.05
N ALA A 106 11.89 -15.62 -11.10
CA ALA A 106 11.75 -16.82 -11.91
C ALA A 106 11.73 -18.08 -11.01
N GLY A 107 10.58 -18.77 -10.97
CA GLY A 107 10.40 -20.04 -10.25
C GLY A 107 9.85 -19.94 -8.82
N LYS A 108 9.76 -18.75 -8.20
CA LYS A 108 9.23 -18.58 -6.83
C LYS A 108 7.79 -18.07 -6.86
N ASP A 109 6.90 -18.70 -6.08
CA ASP A 109 5.47 -18.32 -5.94
C ASP A 109 4.67 -18.25 -7.25
N VAL A 110 5.04 -19.07 -8.24
CA VAL A 110 4.44 -19.04 -9.59
C VAL A 110 3.00 -19.59 -9.66
N ARG A 111 2.53 -20.28 -8.61
CA ARG A 111 1.19 -20.88 -8.54
C ARG A 111 0.27 -20.03 -7.65
N GLY A 112 -0.93 -19.74 -8.15
CA GLY A 112 -1.95 -18.95 -7.44
C GLY A 112 -1.84 -17.45 -7.76
N ILE A 113 -2.25 -16.59 -6.81
CA ILE A 113 -2.29 -15.13 -6.99
C ILE A 113 -1.28 -14.37 -6.13
N LYS A 114 -0.42 -15.06 -5.36
CA LYS A 114 0.54 -14.43 -4.42
C LYS A 114 1.45 -13.40 -5.08
N ARG A 115 1.86 -13.67 -6.32
CA ARG A 115 2.77 -12.86 -7.11
C ARG A 115 2.24 -12.77 -8.53
N GLY A 116 2.06 -11.56 -9.03
CA GLY A 116 1.50 -11.32 -10.34
C GLY A 116 1.90 -9.97 -10.90
N HIS A 117 1.88 -9.86 -12.23
CA HIS A 117 2.23 -8.63 -12.93
C HIS A 117 1.30 -7.45 -12.67
N GLN A 118 0.05 -7.76 -12.34
CA GLN A 118 -0.96 -6.80 -11.93
C GLN A 118 -1.63 -7.31 -10.67
N PHE A 119 -1.79 -6.44 -9.69
CA PHE A 119 -2.53 -6.69 -8.46
C PHE A 119 -3.14 -5.41 -7.91
N ASP A 120 -4.17 -5.55 -7.09
CA ASP A 120 -4.83 -4.42 -6.45
C ASP A 120 -4.21 -4.10 -5.09
N LYS A 121 -4.17 -2.81 -4.73
CA LYS A 121 -3.70 -2.37 -3.41
C LYS A 121 -4.45 -1.12 -2.95
N VAL A 122 -4.78 -1.07 -1.67
CA VAL A 122 -5.13 0.18 -0.96
C VAL A 122 -3.85 0.68 -0.29
N GLU A 123 -3.45 1.91 -0.61
CA GLU A 123 -2.22 2.54 -0.13
C GLU A 123 -2.55 3.65 0.86
N LEU A 124 -1.77 3.73 1.93
CA LEU A 124 -1.74 4.83 2.88
C LEU A 124 -0.47 5.62 2.67
N VAL A 125 -0.56 6.93 2.49
CA VAL A 125 0.58 7.84 2.35
C VAL A 125 0.44 8.99 3.33
N LYS A 126 1.54 9.33 4.01
CA LYS A 126 1.59 10.45 4.96
C LYS A 126 2.72 11.40 4.64
N PHE A 127 2.47 12.67 4.89
CA PHE A 127 3.45 13.75 4.88
C PHE A 127 3.43 14.39 6.26
N CYS A 128 4.57 14.47 6.93
CA CYS A 128 4.62 14.98 8.29
C CYS A 128 5.85 15.84 8.57
N LEU A 129 5.81 16.54 9.70
CA LEU A 129 6.97 17.22 10.25
C LEU A 129 8.09 16.20 10.56
N PRO A 130 9.37 16.53 10.32
CA PRO A 130 10.50 15.63 10.59
C PRO A 130 10.49 15.05 12.01
N GLU A 131 10.24 15.90 13.01
CA GLU A 131 10.21 15.53 14.43
C GLU A 131 9.08 14.55 14.81
N ARG A 132 8.05 14.41 13.97
CA ARG A 132 6.91 13.50 14.21
C ARG A 132 6.96 12.19 13.42
N SER A 133 7.99 12.00 12.61
CA SER A 133 8.07 10.86 11.68
C SER A 133 8.01 9.49 12.36
N GLY A 134 8.65 9.34 13.53
CA GLY A 134 8.56 8.10 14.32
C GLY A 134 7.14 7.84 14.82
N GLU A 135 6.48 8.85 15.40
CA GLU A 135 5.10 8.77 15.87
C GLU A 135 4.13 8.43 14.72
N GLU A 136 4.30 9.06 13.57
CA GLU A 136 3.44 8.83 12.41
C GLU A 136 3.60 7.44 11.79
N LEU A 137 4.81 6.84 11.88
CA LEU A 137 5.06 5.45 11.49
C LEU A 137 4.30 4.48 12.40
N GLU A 138 4.35 4.65 13.71
CA GLU A 138 3.62 3.78 14.63
C GLU A 138 2.10 3.86 14.41
N LYS A 139 1.57 5.07 14.17
CA LYS A 139 0.16 5.26 13.78
C LYS A 139 -0.16 4.58 12.44
N LEU A 140 0.74 4.65 11.46
CA LEU A 140 0.56 4.00 10.16
C LEU A 140 0.51 2.48 10.29
N VAL A 141 1.39 1.89 11.10
CA VAL A 141 1.38 0.46 11.42
C VAL A 141 0.08 0.06 12.12
N ALA A 142 -0.37 0.84 13.11
CA ALA A 142 -1.63 0.60 13.80
C ALA A 142 -2.83 0.63 12.84
N ASN A 143 -2.88 1.64 11.96
CA ASN A 143 -3.93 1.78 10.95
C ASN A 143 -3.98 0.57 9.99
N ALA A 144 -2.83 0.05 9.57
CA ALA A 144 -2.78 -1.14 8.72
C ALA A 144 -3.09 -2.45 9.48
N CYS A 145 -2.71 -2.56 10.76
CA CYS A 145 -3.03 -3.71 11.63
C CYS A 145 -4.52 -3.81 11.97
N GLU A 146 -5.25 -2.70 11.89
CA GLU A 146 -6.68 -2.66 12.13
C GLU A 146 -7.47 -3.57 11.17
N ILE A 147 -7.00 -3.65 9.92
CA ILE A 147 -7.63 -4.42 8.86
C ILE A 147 -7.63 -5.93 9.17
N PRO A 148 -6.48 -6.62 9.37
CA PRO A 148 -6.51 -8.04 9.73
C PRO A 148 -7.19 -8.28 11.08
N ARG A 149 -7.10 -7.35 12.04
CA ARG A 149 -7.79 -7.45 13.33
C ARG A 149 -9.31 -7.51 13.17
N ARG A 150 -9.90 -6.62 12.37
CA ARG A 150 -11.35 -6.62 12.07
C ARG A 150 -11.80 -7.80 11.21
N LEU A 151 -10.91 -8.30 10.36
CA LEU A 151 -11.14 -9.54 9.62
C LEU A 151 -10.94 -10.79 10.48
N GLY A 152 -10.63 -10.68 11.77
CA GLY A 152 -10.40 -11.84 12.64
C GLY A 152 -9.21 -12.72 12.19
N LEU A 153 -8.27 -12.16 11.44
CA LEU A 153 -7.13 -12.88 10.89
C LEU A 153 -5.97 -12.85 11.89
N ARG A 154 -5.33 -14.00 12.10
CA ARG A 154 -4.09 -14.06 12.88
C ARG A 154 -2.96 -13.37 12.11
N TYR A 155 -2.36 -12.35 12.69
CA TYR A 155 -1.25 -11.61 12.09
C TYR A 155 -0.07 -11.43 13.06
N ARG A 156 1.09 -11.05 12.52
CA ARG A 156 2.27 -10.58 13.26
C ARG A 156 2.82 -9.32 12.62
N VAL A 157 3.56 -8.54 13.42
CA VAL A 157 4.29 -7.36 12.97
C VAL A 157 5.79 -7.64 13.09
N VAL A 158 6.55 -7.41 12.03
CA VAL A 158 7.98 -7.70 11.95
C VAL A 158 8.73 -6.41 11.65
N ALA A 159 9.64 -6.01 12.54
CA ALA A 159 10.58 -4.94 12.25
C ALA A 159 11.68 -5.47 11.33
N LEU A 160 11.89 -4.85 10.17
CA LEU A 160 12.89 -5.32 9.22
C LEU A 160 14.31 -5.01 9.69
N CYS A 161 15.23 -5.93 9.41
CA CYS A 161 16.65 -5.70 9.63
C CYS A 161 17.22 -4.77 8.54
N THR A 162 18.40 -4.19 8.78
CA THR A 162 19.01 -3.23 7.86
C THR A 162 19.25 -3.77 6.45
N ALA A 163 19.52 -5.08 6.31
CA ALA A 163 19.74 -5.72 5.02
C ALA A 163 18.46 -5.93 4.20
N ASP A 164 17.29 -5.94 4.86
CA ASP A 164 15.99 -6.15 4.22
C ASP A 164 15.22 -4.84 3.98
N LEU A 165 15.77 -3.70 4.41
CA LEU A 165 15.16 -2.40 4.11
C LEU A 165 15.13 -2.12 2.60
N THR A 166 14.07 -1.46 2.17
CA THR A 166 13.97 -0.98 0.79
C THR A 166 14.98 0.13 0.53
N PHE A 167 15.27 0.39 -0.74
CA PHE A 167 16.25 1.41 -1.14
C PHE A 167 16.00 2.80 -0.57
N ALA A 168 14.74 3.18 -0.35
CA ALA A 168 14.38 4.52 0.12
C ALA A 168 14.10 4.58 1.64
N SER A 169 13.73 3.46 2.26
CA SER A 169 13.21 3.44 3.64
C SER A 169 14.32 3.56 4.68
N THR A 170 14.08 4.36 5.72
CA THR A 170 14.96 4.45 6.90
C THR A 170 14.54 3.47 8.01
N LYS A 171 13.26 3.11 8.07
CA LYS A 171 12.70 2.10 8.99
C LYS A 171 11.41 1.53 8.41
N THR A 172 11.23 0.22 8.53
CA THR A 172 10.08 -0.50 7.96
C THR A 172 9.56 -1.56 8.93
N TYR A 173 8.23 -1.69 8.96
CA TYR A 173 7.52 -2.79 9.60
C TYR A 173 6.68 -3.54 8.58
N ASP A 174 6.85 -4.85 8.50
CA ASP A 174 5.98 -5.71 7.70
C ASP A 174 4.86 -6.27 8.59
N ILE A 175 3.65 -6.34 8.02
CA ILE A 175 2.50 -6.99 8.63
C ILE A 175 2.23 -8.25 7.83
N GLU A 176 2.27 -9.38 8.52
CA GLU A 176 2.10 -10.68 7.90
C GLU A 176 0.92 -11.43 8.49
N VAL A 177 0.09 -12.02 7.64
CA VAL A 177 -1.11 -12.77 8.02
C VAL A 177 -0.88 -14.27 7.79
N TRP A 178 -1.31 -15.11 8.72
CA TRP A 178 -1.22 -16.55 8.58
C TRP A 178 -2.17 -17.08 7.50
N ALA A 179 -1.66 -17.90 6.59
CA ALA A 179 -2.41 -18.53 5.51
C ALA A 179 -2.27 -20.06 5.61
N PRO A 180 -3.29 -20.78 6.13
CA PRO A 180 -3.15 -22.20 6.47
C PRO A 180 -3.00 -23.13 5.26
N GLY A 181 -3.61 -22.81 4.11
CA GLY A 181 -3.45 -23.56 2.87
C GLY A 181 -2.06 -23.37 2.25
N CYS A 182 -1.47 -22.19 2.46
CA CYS A 182 -0.08 -21.92 2.09
C CYS A 182 0.93 -22.43 3.13
N ASN A 183 0.49 -22.67 4.37
CA ASN A 183 1.29 -22.99 5.54
C ASN A 183 2.45 -22.00 5.78
N GLU A 184 2.16 -20.70 5.65
CA GLU A 184 3.15 -19.64 5.85
C GLU A 184 2.51 -18.32 6.31
N TRP A 185 3.36 -17.37 6.69
CA TRP A 185 2.98 -15.98 6.92
C TRP A 185 3.09 -15.19 5.61
N LEU A 186 1.99 -14.59 5.18
CA LEU A 186 1.93 -13.76 3.97
C LEU A 186 2.03 -12.28 4.35
N GLU A 187 3.07 -11.60 3.89
CA GLU A 187 3.24 -10.15 4.04
C GLU A 187 2.12 -9.39 3.29
N VAL A 188 1.15 -8.84 4.01
CA VAL A 188 0.01 -8.10 3.45
C VAL A 188 0.24 -6.59 3.45
N SER A 189 1.23 -6.12 4.21
CA SER A 189 1.64 -4.72 4.26
C SER A 189 3.11 -4.56 4.60
N SER A 190 3.68 -3.47 4.10
CA SER A 190 5.00 -2.96 4.45
C SER A 190 4.88 -1.47 4.72
N CYS A 191 5.03 -1.07 5.98
CA CYS A 191 4.86 0.30 6.46
C CYS A 191 6.22 0.93 6.70
N SER A 192 6.54 1.99 5.98
CA SER A 192 7.88 2.60 5.97
C SER A 192 7.84 4.10 6.26
N THR A 193 8.89 4.58 6.92
CA THR A 193 9.28 5.99 6.86
C THR A 193 10.52 6.15 5.97
N PHE A 194 10.54 7.21 5.18
CA PHE A 194 11.61 7.52 4.23
C PHE A 194 12.50 8.67 4.68
N GLY A 195 12.23 9.23 5.87
CA GLY A 195 12.81 10.51 6.25
C GLY A 195 12.50 11.57 5.19
N ASP A 196 13.49 12.39 4.85
CA ASP A 196 13.40 13.39 3.79
C ASP A 196 13.83 12.88 2.40
N PHE A 197 14.11 11.59 2.23
CA PHE A 197 14.70 11.04 0.99
C PHE A 197 13.84 11.34 -0.24
N GLN A 198 12.55 11.01 -0.18
CA GLN A 198 11.61 11.25 -1.28
C GLN A 198 11.31 12.75 -1.41
N ALA A 199 11.14 13.45 -0.28
CA ALA A 199 10.88 14.88 -0.26
C ALA A 199 11.99 15.67 -0.97
N ARG A 200 13.26 15.29 -0.79
CA ARG A 200 14.40 15.90 -1.51
C ARG A 200 14.34 15.66 -3.01
N ARG A 201 14.04 14.43 -3.44
CA ARG A 201 13.97 14.03 -4.85
C ARG A 201 12.77 14.63 -5.59
N ALA A 202 11.66 14.82 -4.89
CA ALA A 202 10.45 15.45 -5.40
C ALA A 202 10.35 16.94 -5.08
N ASN A 203 11.36 17.52 -4.42
CA ASN A 203 11.40 18.91 -3.96
C ASN A 203 10.13 19.33 -3.18
N ILE A 204 9.67 18.47 -2.27
CA ILE A 204 8.49 18.71 -1.44
C ILE A 204 8.93 19.32 -0.12
N LYS A 205 8.48 20.54 0.16
CA LYS A 205 8.89 21.30 1.34
C LYS A 205 7.70 21.71 2.17
N PHE A 206 7.97 22.23 3.36
CA PHE A 206 7.01 22.94 4.16
C PHE A 206 7.63 24.20 4.76
N ARG A 207 6.79 25.07 5.32
CA ARG A 207 7.23 26.23 6.08
C ARG A 207 6.48 26.30 7.41
N ARG A 208 7.21 26.50 8.52
CA ARG A 208 6.63 26.55 9.88
C ARG A 208 5.75 27.79 10.12
N ASP A 209 6.17 28.92 9.56
CA ASP A 209 5.46 30.19 9.59
C ASP A 209 5.76 30.97 8.30
N ALA A 210 4.98 31.98 7.94
CA ALA A 210 5.11 32.69 6.65
C ALA A 210 6.52 33.25 6.36
N LYS A 211 7.32 33.56 7.40
CA LYS A 211 8.65 34.19 7.29
C LYS A 211 9.80 33.19 7.47
N ALA A 212 9.53 31.97 7.91
CA ALA A 212 10.54 30.94 8.11
C ALA A 212 11.15 30.44 6.80
N LYS A 213 12.35 29.88 6.90
CA LYS A 213 12.96 29.15 5.79
C LYS A 213 12.14 27.89 5.51
N THR A 214 12.13 27.46 4.26
CA THR A 214 11.50 26.19 3.88
C THR A 214 12.37 25.02 4.32
N GLU A 215 11.74 23.98 4.85
CA GLU A 215 12.37 22.72 5.27
C GLU A 215 11.79 21.56 4.44
N PHE A 216 12.52 20.45 4.32
CA PHE A 216 11.98 19.23 3.73
C PHE A 216 11.14 18.49 4.78
N LEU A 217 9.94 18.07 4.37
CA LEU A 217 9.08 17.23 5.20
C LEU A 217 9.55 15.77 5.18
N HIS A 218 8.97 14.94 6.04
CA HIS A 218 9.12 13.49 5.95
C HIS A 218 7.94 12.84 5.25
N THR A 219 8.21 11.81 4.45
CA THR A 219 7.17 10.98 3.81
C THR A 219 7.13 9.59 4.42
N LEU A 220 5.94 9.00 4.47
CA LEU A 220 5.69 7.63 4.91
C LEU A 220 4.67 6.98 3.99
N ASN A 221 4.74 5.66 3.82
CA ASN A 221 3.68 4.90 3.19
C ASN A 221 3.52 3.50 3.79
N GLY A 222 2.35 2.91 3.58
CA GLY A 222 2.08 1.53 3.94
C GLY A 222 0.89 0.97 3.19
N SER A 223 0.89 -0.34 2.95
CA SER A 223 -0.29 -0.99 2.38
C SER A 223 -1.40 -1.08 3.44
N GLY A 224 -2.64 -0.81 3.08
CA GLY A 224 -3.81 -0.94 3.95
C GLY A 224 -4.94 -1.78 3.34
N LEU A 225 -4.75 -2.85 2.56
CA LEU A 225 -3.62 -3.77 2.41
C LEU A 225 -3.38 -4.12 0.93
N ALA A 226 -2.43 -5.03 0.63
CA ALA A 226 -2.27 -5.62 -0.70
C ALA A 226 -3.28 -6.78 -0.93
N LEU A 227 -4.10 -6.67 -1.98
CA LEU A 227 -5.28 -7.51 -2.15
C LEU A 227 -5.00 -9.00 -2.41
N PRO A 228 -3.99 -9.44 -3.20
CA PRO A 228 -3.86 -10.86 -3.51
C PRO A 228 -3.61 -11.71 -2.27
N ARG A 229 -2.71 -11.25 -1.38
CA ARG A 229 -2.37 -11.96 -0.15
C ARG A 229 -3.50 -11.85 0.89
N THR A 230 -4.20 -10.71 0.97
CA THR A 230 -5.40 -10.60 1.81
C THR A 230 -6.53 -11.51 1.34
N LEU A 231 -6.75 -11.62 0.02
CA LEU A 231 -7.75 -12.50 -0.56
C LEU A 231 -7.45 -13.96 -0.26
N ILE A 232 -6.19 -14.39 -0.42
CA ILE A 232 -5.74 -15.73 0.00
C ILE A 232 -6.03 -15.96 1.48
N ALA A 233 -5.63 -15.02 2.34
CA ALA A 233 -5.83 -15.15 3.78
C ALA A 233 -7.31 -15.27 4.16
N VAL A 234 -8.21 -14.49 3.55
CA VAL A 234 -9.65 -14.62 3.78
C VAL A 234 -10.16 -15.98 3.32
N LEU A 235 -9.88 -16.38 2.08
CA LEU A 235 -10.37 -17.64 1.52
C LEU A 235 -9.89 -18.85 2.34
N GLU A 236 -8.62 -18.87 2.73
CA GLU A 236 -8.04 -20.02 3.44
C GLU A 236 -8.46 -20.11 4.91
N ASN A 237 -8.60 -18.98 5.62
CA ASN A 237 -8.99 -18.98 7.03
C ASN A 237 -10.51 -19.12 7.23
N TYR A 238 -11.32 -18.84 6.21
CA TYR A 238 -12.79 -18.90 6.29
C TYR A 238 -13.41 -20.03 5.46
N GLN A 239 -12.60 -20.96 4.95
CA GLN A 239 -13.11 -22.15 4.25
C GLN A 239 -13.84 -23.08 5.22
N ASN A 240 -14.93 -23.69 4.75
CA ASN A 240 -15.70 -24.71 5.44
C ASN A 240 -15.41 -26.10 4.87
N ALA A 241 -15.76 -27.15 5.60
CA ALA A 241 -15.51 -28.55 5.18
C ALA A 241 -16.22 -28.94 3.86
N ASP A 242 -17.31 -28.26 3.50
CA ASP A 242 -18.06 -28.48 2.26
C ASP A 242 -17.50 -27.69 1.06
N GLY A 243 -16.39 -26.97 1.24
CA GLY A 243 -15.76 -26.14 0.21
C GLY A 243 -16.36 -24.74 0.05
N THR A 244 -17.42 -24.40 0.80
CA THR A 244 -17.92 -23.03 0.88
C THR A 244 -16.98 -22.15 1.70
N VAL A 245 -17.10 -20.83 1.57
CA VAL A 245 -16.33 -19.85 2.35
C VAL A 245 -17.29 -18.95 3.11
N THR A 246 -17.12 -18.89 4.43
CA THR A 246 -17.85 -17.95 5.29
C THR A 246 -17.37 -16.53 5.05
N VAL A 247 -18.28 -15.58 4.84
CA VAL A 247 -17.91 -14.17 4.64
C VAL A 247 -17.63 -13.53 6.02
N PRO A 248 -16.44 -12.93 6.23
CA PRO A 248 -16.13 -12.17 7.44
C PRO A 248 -17.20 -11.11 7.72
N GLU A 249 -17.59 -10.94 8.98
CA GLU A 249 -18.71 -10.06 9.36
C GLU A 249 -18.56 -8.64 8.82
N ALA A 250 -17.35 -8.08 8.91
CA ALA A 250 -17.01 -6.75 8.40
C ALA A 250 -17.27 -6.59 6.89
N LEU A 251 -17.24 -7.67 6.11
CA LEU A 251 -17.43 -7.65 4.66
C LEU A 251 -18.86 -7.97 4.24
N ARG A 252 -19.72 -8.50 5.13
CA ARG A 252 -21.10 -8.89 4.79
C ARG A 252 -21.93 -7.73 4.19
N PRO A 253 -21.85 -6.48 4.68
CA PRO A 253 -22.56 -5.35 4.07
C PRO A 253 -22.18 -5.12 2.60
N PHE A 254 -20.91 -5.36 2.24
CA PHE A 254 -20.38 -5.17 0.88
C PHE A 254 -20.62 -6.40 -0.01
N MET A 255 -20.61 -7.59 0.59
CA MET A 255 -20.85 -8.87 -0.07
C MET A 255 -22.33 -9.16 -0.31
N GLY A 256 -23.25 -8.64 0.50
CA GLY A 256 -24.68 -8.91 0.42
C GLY A 256 -25.04 -10.39 0.68
N CYS A 257 -24.12 -11.17 1.23
CA CYS A 257 -24.28 -12.55 1.65
C CYS A 257 -23.33 -12.83 2.83
N ASP A 258 -23.63 -13.88 3.58
CA ASP A 258 -22.81 -14.40 4.68
C ASP A 258 -21.95 -15.60 4.29
N ARG A 259 -22.18 -16.18 3.08
CA ARG A 259 -21.46 -17.33 2.55
C ARG A 259 -21.24 -17.23 1.05
N ILE A 260 -20.11 -17.76 0.57
CA ILE A 260 -19.75 -17.95 -0.84
C ILE A 260 -19.67 -19.45 -1.12
N GLY A 261 -20.37 -19.92 -2.16
CA GLY A 261 -20.36 -21.32 -2.59
C GLY A 261 -21.73 -21.82 -2.99
#